data_AF-J3CPE7-F1
#
_entry.id   AF-J3CPE7-F1
#
_cell.length_a   1.000
_cell.length_b   1.000
_cell.length_c   1.000
_cell.angle_alpha   90.00
_cell.angle_beta   90.00
_cell.angle_gamma   90.00
#
_symmetry.space_group_name_H-M   'P 1'
#
loop_
_entity.id
_entity.type
_entity.pdbx_description
1 polymer ?
#
loop_
_entity_poly.entity_id
_entity_poly.type
_entity_poly.pdbx_seq_one_letter_code
_entity_poly.pdbx_strand_id
1 'polypeptide(L)'
;MAAQRGGLALSTNAVKHFKYELRGKRRMHKTPAQCEAEACHHWLQDEIDLVRPPALVALGATAARALLGRQVAVTKERGRWHRDPSGRPVLVTLHPSALLRGAPRQRDEAWQA
;
A
#
# COMPACT_ATOMS: atom_id res chain seq x y z
N MET A 1 4.66 10.46 -26.64
CA MET A 1 4.54 11.73 -25.90
C MET A 1 3.35 11.62 -24.94
N ALA A 2 3.53 10.94 -23.80
CA ALA A 2 2.48 10.80 -22.79
C ALA A 2 2.73 11.85 -21.71
N ALA A 3 1.82 12.82 -21.62
CA ALA A 3 1.87 13.91 -20.67
C ALA A 3 2.00 13.35 -19.23
N GLN A 4 3.10 13.69 -18.56
CA GLN A 4 3.14 13.68 -17.10
C GLN A 4 2.14 14.74 -16.64
N ARG A 5 0.91 14.33 -16.34
CA ARG A 5 -0.06 15.20 -15.70
C ARG A 5 0.44 15.43 -14.27
N GLY A 6 1.02 16.60 -14.04
CA GLY A 6 1.43 17.07 -12.72
C GLY A 6 0.21 17.20 -11.81
N GLY A 7 -0.11 16.13 -11.09
CA GLY A 7 -1.01 16.14 -9.94
C GLY A 7 -0.17 15.93 -8.68
N LEU A 8 -0.48 16.67 -7.62
CA LEU A 8 0.16 16.46 -6.32
C LEU A 8 -0.36 15.14 -5.73
N ALA A 9 0.56 14.22 -5.45
CA ALA A 9 0.26 12.97 -4.75
C ALA A 9 1.04 12.92 -3.44
N LEU A 10 0.36 12.58 -2.35
CA LEU A 10 1.00 12.27 -1.08
C LEU A 10 1.19 10.76 -0.95
N SER A 11 2.39 10.34 -0.60
CA SER A 11 2.73 8.95 -0.36
C SER A 11 3.11 8.77 1.11
N THR A 12 2.52 7.76 1.75
CA THR A 12 2.77 7.40 3.15
C THR A 12 2.63 5.89 3.33
N ASN A 13 2.93 5.40 4.52
CA ASN A 13 2.88 3.98 4.87
C ASN A 13 1.88 3.73 6.01
N ALA A 14 1.26 2.54 6.01
CA ALA A 14 0.36 2.11 7.08
C ALA A 14 1.06 1.95 8.45
N VAL A 15 2.38 1.73 8.46
CA VAL A 15 3.23 1.75 9.65
C VAL A 15 4.32 2.80 9.48
N LYS A 16 4.67 3.50 10.55
CA LYS A 16 5.61 4.65 10.50
C LYS A 16 7.06 4.29 10.84
N HIS A 17 7.28 3.08 11.33
CA HIS A 17 8.61 2.59 11.70
C HIS A 17 9.00 1.38 10.86
N PHE A 18 10.27 1.35 10.45
CA PHE A 18 10.80 0.23 9.69
C PHE A 18 11.06 -0.96 10.60
N LYS A 19 10.24 -2.00 10.48
CA LYS A 19 10.44 -3.29 11.16
C LYS A 19 11.42 -4.15 10.37
N TYR A 20 12.44 -4.67 11.05
CA TYR A 20 13.47 -5.48 10.39
C TYR A 20 14.09 -6.54 11.30
N GLU A 21 14.76 -7.49 10.67
CA GLU A 21 15.69 -8.43 11.28
C GLU A 21 17.08 -8.27 10.65
N LEU A 22 18.13 -8.59 11.40
CA LEU A 22 19.51 -8.52 10.90
C LEU A 22 19.86 -9.80 10.14
N ARG A 23 20.39 -9.63 8.92
CA ARG A 23 21.03 -10.68 8.13
C ARG A 23 22.46 -10.25 7.82
N GLY A 24 23.40 -10.68 8.66
CA GLY A 24 24.77 -10.15 8.66
C GLY A 24 24.74 -8.64 8.96
N LYS A 25 25.33 -7.83 8.08
CA LYS A 25 25.37 -6.36 8.21
C LYS A 25 24.13 -5.65 7.62
N ARG A 26 23.15 -6.37 7.07
CA ARG A 26 21.99 -5.79 6.36
C ARG A 26 20.73 -5.94 7.19
N ARG A 27 19.91 -4.89 7.18
CA ARG A 27 18.54 -4.93 7.71
C ARG A 27 17.60 -5.50 6.65
N MET A 28 16.91 -6.58 6.98
CA MET A 28 15.91 -7.20 6.13
C MET A 28 14.52 -6.81 6.62
N HIS A 29 13.71 -6.22 5.75
CA HIS A 29 12.33 -5.86 6.08
C HIS A 29 11.55 -7.08 6.58
N LYS A 30 10.84 -6.91 7.69
CA LYS A 30 9.88 -7.88 8.21
C LYS A 30 8.48 -7.28 8.18
N THR A 31 7.51 -8.07 7.74
CA THR A 31 6.11 -7.64 7.72
C THR A 31 5.67 -7.25 9.15
N PRO A 32 5.05 -6.06 9.32
CA PRO A 32 4.50 -5.67 10.61
C PRO A 32 3.42 -6.66 11.06
N ALA A 33 3.36 -6.90 12.35
CA ALA A 33 2.25 -7.60 12.97
C ALA A 33 0.98 -6.75 12.89
N GLN A 34 -0.18 -7.40 12.97
CA GLN A 34 -1.46 -6.69 12.91
C GLN A 34 -1.58 -5.63 14.02
N CYS A 35 -1.21 -5.97 15.25
CA CYS A 35 -1.25 -5.04 16.38
C CYS A 35 -0.36 -3.81 16.18
N GLU A 36 0.79 -3.96 15.50
CA GLU A 36 1.69 -2.83 15.19
C GLU A 36 1.06 -1.90 14.14
N ALA A 37 0.37 -2.47 13.14
CA ALA A 37 -0.37 -1.71 12.15
C ALA A 37 -1.57 -0.98 12.76
N GLU A 38 -2.29 -1.63 13.67
CA GLU A 38 -3.38 -1.02 14.44
C GLU A 38 -2.89 0.11 15.34
N ALA A 39 -1.76 -0.09 16.04
CA ALA A 39 -1.14 0.97 16.85
C ALA A 39 -0.71 2.18 16.02
N CYS A 40 -0.27 1.98 14.78
CA CYS A 40 0.07 3.08 13.86
C CYS A 40 -1.14 3.67 13.12
N HIS A 41 -2.33 3.07 13.25
CA HIS A 41 -3.46 3.40 12.38
C HIS A 41 -3.94 4.85 12.55
N HIS A 42 -3.86 5.39 13.77
CA HIS A 42 -4.27 6.77 14.04
C HIS A 42 -3.49 7.77 13.17
N TRP A 43 -2.17 7.60 12.99
CA TRP A 43 -1.38 8.47 12.14
C TRP A 43 -1.87 8.48 10.69
N LEU A 44 -2.29 7.32 10.18
CA LEU A 44 -2.82 7.22 8.82
C LEU A 44 -4.16 7.95 8.71
N GLN A 45 -5.03 7.85 9.71
CA GLN A 45 -6.29 8.60 9.75
C GLN A 45 -6.03 10.11 9.82
N ASP A 46 -5.12 10.56 10.69
CA ASP A 46 -4.75 11.97 10.83
C ASP A 46 -4.21 12.54 9.50
N GLU A 47 -3.37 11.79 8.79
CA GLU A 47 -2.89 12.16 7.45
C GLU A 47 -4.03 12.28 6.43
N ILE A 48 -4.95 11.30 6.43
CA ILE A 48 -6.10 11.26 5.52
C ILE A 48 -7.08 12.41 5.79
N ASP A 49 -7.27 12.76 7.05
CA ASP A 49 -8.17 13.84 7.49
C ASP A 49 -7.56 15.21 7.23
N LEU A 50 -6.24 15.34 7.35
CA LEU A 50 -5.54 16.58 7.01
C LEU A 50 -5.55 16.84 5.50
N VAL A 51 -5.22 15.81 4.71
CA VAL A 51 -5.07 15.94 3.25
C VAL A 51 -6.40 15.92 2.53
N ARG A 52 -7.41 15.23 3.07
CA ARG A 52 -8.73 15.00 2.46
C ARG A 52 -8.64 14.55 1.00
N PRO A 53 -7.89 13.48 0.69
CA PRO A 53 -7.71 13.04 -0.69
C PRO A 53 -9.05 12.57 -1.28
N PRO A 54 -9.31 12.83 -2.57
CA PRO A 54 -10.54 12.39 -3.24
C PRO A 54 -10.58 10.86 -3.47
N ALA A 55 -9.42 10.21 -3.43
CA ALA A 55 -9.26 8.76 -3.57
C ALA A 55 -7.96 8.31 -2.92
N LEU A 56 -7.90 7.02 -2.56
CA LEU A 56 -6.73 6.38 -1.96
C LEU A 56 -6.23 5.25 -2.86
N VAL A 57 -4.93 5.00 -2.86
CA VAL A 57 -4.31 3.86 -3.56
C VAL A 57 -3.61 2.97 -2.54
N ALA A 58 -4.10 1.75 -2.39
CA ALA A 58 -3.55 0.75 -1.48
C ALA A 58 -2.48 -0.10 -2.17
N LEU A 59 -1.21 0.14 -1.84
CA LEU A 59 -0.07 -0.61 -2.35
C LEU A 59 0.18 -1.86 -1.49
N GLY A 60 -0.38 -3.00 -1.89
CA GLY A 60 -0.20 -4.29 -1.21
C GLY A 60 -1.11 -4.51 0.00
N ALA A 61 -0.93 -5.68 0.64
CA ALA A 61 -1.91 -6.23 1.57
C ALA A 61 -2.03 -5.44 2.87
N THR A 62 -0.91 -4.98 3.43
CA THR A 62 -0.92 -4.20 4.68
C THR A 62 -1.64 -2.87 4.51
N ALA A 63 -1.38 -2.14 3.41
CA ALA A 63 -2.06 -0.88 3.11
C ALA A 63 -3.56 -1.11 2.85
N ALA A 64 -3.90 -2.13 2.05
CA ALA A 64 -5.29 -2.45 1.73
C ALA A 64 -6.09 -2.83 2.98
N ARG A 65 -5.49 -3.61 3.89
CA ARG A 65 -6.11 -3.95 5.17
C ARG A 65 -6.34 -2.72 6.05
N ALA A 66 -5.34 -1.85 6.16
CA ALA A 66 -5.44 -0.64 6.97
C ALA A 66 -6.56 0.29 6.47
N LEU A 67 -6.73 0.41 5.14
CA LEU A 67 -7.75 1.28 4.56
C LEU A 67 -9.16 0.66 4.52
N LEU A 68 -9.27 -0.65 4.24
CA LEU A 68 -10.57 -1.31 4.06
C LEU A 68 -11.11 -1.98 5.34
N GLY A 69 -10.33 -2.02 6.42
CA GLY A 69 -10.75 -2.62 7.69
C GLY A 69 -10.93 -4.14 7.66
N ARG A 70 -10.50 -4.82 6.58
CA ARG A 70 -10.59 -6.28 6.43
C ARG A 70 -9.37 -6.86 5.74
N GLN A 71 -9.22 -8.17 5.81
CA GLN A 71 -8.22 -8.86 4.99
C GLN A 71 -8.56 -8.74 3.50
N VAL A 72 -7.54 -8.46 2.68
CA VAL A 72 -7.68 -8.21 1.23
C VAL A 72 -6.75 -9.15 0.48
N ALA A 73 -7.31 -9.92 -0.45
CA ALA A 73 -6.54 -10.78 -1.34
C ALA A 73 -6.07 -9.96 -2.55
N VAL A 74 -4.96 -9.24 -2.40
CA VAL A 74 -4.48 -8.24 -3.39
C VAL A 74 -4.41 -8.79 -4.81
N THR A 75 -3.96 -10.03 -5.01
CA THR A 75 -3.87 -10.63 -6.35
C THR A 75 -5.24 -10.81 -7.02
N LYS A 76 -6.31 -11.01 -6.25
CA LYS A 76 -7.69 -11.16 -6.73
C LYS A 76 -8.42 -9.82 -6.85
N GLU A 77 -8.06 -8.86 -6.00
CA GLU A 77 -8.76 -7.59 -5.86
C GLU A 77 -8.04 -6.41 -6.55
N ARG A 78 -6.80 -6.60 -7.02
CA ARG A 78 -6.04 -5.58 -7.75
C ARG A 78 -6.80 -5.06 -8.97
N GLY A 79 -6.71 -3.76 -9.21
CA GLY A 79 -7.38 -3.07 -10.32
C GLY A 79 -8.87 -2.77 -10.06
N ARG A 80 -9.40 -3.13 -8.89
CA ARG A 80 -10.79 -2.84 -8.51
C ARG A 80 -10.85 -1.70 -7.51
N TRP A 81 -11.89 -0.88 -7.67
CA TRP A 81 -12.25 0.16 -6.73
C TRP A 81 -13.12 -0.42 -5.62
N HIS A 82 -12.78 -0.06 -4.39
CA HIS A 82 -13.52 -0.36 -3.17
C HIS A 82 -13.88 0.94 -2.47
N ARG A 83 -14.59 0.83 -1.34
CA ARG A 83 -14.84 1.94 -0.44
C ARG A 83 -14.28 1.62 0.95
N ASP A 84 -13.61 2.59 1.54
CA ASP A 84 -13.25 2.54 2.96
C ASP A 84 -14.50 2.68 3.84
N PRO A 85 -14.39 2.54 5.18
CA PRO A 85 -15.52 2.70 6.09
C PRO A 85 -16.20 4.09 6.03
N SER A 86 -15.51 5.13 5.57
CA SER A 86 -16.05 6.48 5.36
C SER A 86 -16.71 6.67 3.98
N GLY A 87 -16.71 5.64 3.14
CA GLY A 87 -17.24 5.67 1.78
C GLY A 87 -16.25 6.19 0.73
N ARG A 88 -14.99 6.46 1.09
CA ARG A 88 -13.98 7.02 0.19
C ARG A 88 -13.47 5.98 -0.80
N PRO A 89 -13.26 6.32 -2.09
CA PRO A 89 -12.76 5.37 -3.08
C PRO A 89 -11.33 4.90 -2.76
N VAL A 90 -11.12 3.58 -2.78
CA VAL A 90 -9.81 2.94 -2.58
C VAL A 90 -9.50 2.02 -3.76
N LEU A 91 -8.42 2.29 -4.49
CA LEU A 91 -7.91 1.40 -5.52
C LEU A 91 -6.88 0.44 -4.90
N VAL A 92 -7.11 -0.87 -5.04
CA VAL A 92 -6.14 -1.88 -4.60
C VAL A 92 -5.18 -2.22 -5.73
N THR A 93 -3.87 -2.29 -5.44
CA THR A 93 -2.86 -2.76 -6.38
C THR A 93 -1.69 -3.48 -5.69
N LEU A 94 -0.80 -4.06 -6.49
CA LEU A 94 0.41 -4.72 -6.00
C LEU A 94 1.37 -3.69 -5.40
N HIS A 95 2.05 -4.08 -4.31
CA HIS A 95 3.15 -3.28 -3.81
C HIS A 95 4.34 -3.36 -4.79
N PRO A 96 5.03 -2.26 -5.13
CA PRO A 96 6.12 -2.26 -6.10
C PRO A 96 7.23 -3.29 -5.80
N SER A 97 7.53 -3.52 -4.51
CA SER A 97 8.53 -4.52 -4.13
C SER A 97 8.17 -5.96 -4.55
N ALA A 98 6.88 -6.26 -4.75
CA ALA A 98 6.45 -7.58 -5.20
C ALA A 98 6.89 -7.83 -6.65
N LEU A 99 6.91 -6.79 -7.49
CA LEU A 99 7.46 -6.85 -8.84
C LEU A 99 8.95 -7.21 -8.78
N LEU A 100 9.71 -6.58 -7.88
CA LEU A 100 11.16 -6.82 -7.79
C LEU A 100 11.56 -8.23 -7.31
N ARG A 101 10.63 -8.98 -6.71
CA ARG A 101 10.87 -10.34 -6.21
C ARG A 101 10.49 -11.45 -7.19
N GLY A 102 9.75 -11.12 -8.26
CA GLY A 102 9.30 -12.09 -9.27
C GLY A 102 10.35 -12.39 -10.34
N ALA A 103 10.13 -13.49 -11.08
CA ALA A 103 10.89 -13.79 -12.29
C ALA A 103 10.66 -12.69 -13.35
N PRO A 104 11.61 -12.39 -14.25
CA PRO A 104 11.52 -11.27 -15.20
C PRO A 104 10.17 -11.15 -15.92
N ARG A 105 9.67 -12.26 -16.48
CA ARG A 105 8.37 -12.33 -17.14
C ARG A 105 7.21 -11.90 -16.25
N GLN A 106 7.21 -12.33 -14.99
CA GLN A 106 6.18 -11.98 -14.00
C GLN A 106 6.22 -10.50 -13.63
N ARG A 107 7.40 -9.84 -13.75
CA ARG A 107 7.53 -8.41 -13.51
C ARG A 107 6.90 -7.59 -14.63
N ASP A 108 7.17 -7.99 -15.87
CA ASP A 108 6.65 -7.30 -17.06
C ASP A 108 5.12 -7.42 -17.13
N GLU A 109 4.59 -8.62 -16.89
CA GLU A 109 3.14 -8.86 -16.81
C GLU A 109 2.49 -8.03 -15.70
N ALA A 110 3.12 -7.90 -14.53
CA ALA A 110 2.57 -7.15 -13.41
C ALA A 110 2.81 -5.63 -13.48
N TRP A 111 3.74 -5.17 -14.33
CA TRP A 111 3.93 -3.74 -14.63
C TRP A 111 2.86 -3.20 -15.58
N GLN A 112 2.43 -4.03 -16.54
CA GLN A 112 1.47 -3.65 -17.57
C GLN A 112 0.00 -3.70 -17.12
N ALA A 113 -0.27 -4.29 -15.95
CA ALA A 113 -1.61 -4.71 -15.57
C ALA A 113 -2.09 -4.07 -14.26
#